data_AF-A0A434U1W1-F1
#
_entry.id   AF-A0A434U1W1-F1
#
_cell.length_a   1.000
_cell.length_b   1.000
_cell.length_c   1.000
_cell.angle_alpha   90.00
_cell.angle_beta   90.00
_cell.angle_gamma   90.00
#
_symmetry.space_group_name_H-M   'P 1'
#
loop_
_entity.id
_entity.type
_entity.pdbx_description
1 polymer ?
#
loop_
_entity_poly.entity_id
_entity_poly.type
_entity_poly.pdbx_seq_one_letter_code
_entity_poly.pdbx_strand_id
1 'polypeptide(L)'
;MHDLNLPTIADGQADSQWQTSNDGDAAIANALADILTVDFSGGDVTLTSAQFRSAMTFVPSGLSATRALTVPAVKRALFFVHNTDGADSITVTRGSTTVSVEAGKLGVFYTDGTTNGLVGAIVATGTGGATASTTEVLTGTDTGKIVTPDALAALWEKGSDVASAGTVSLGEGGYFHITGTTTITDIDWATAKDGRPAWIIFDGALTLTHNATTLKLPGGANITTAAGDRAMFVQDSSDNVICLAYVRADGTPLVGAAAGTPFEMVVACSDESTALTTGTAKVSFRIPRGVTLTAVRASLVTAQSSGSIFTVDINEGGTTILSTKLTIDNTELTSTTAATPAVISDASLADDALITVDIDQVGDGTAKGLKVTLIGTRT
;
A
#
# COMPACT_ATOMS: atom_id res chain seq x y z
N MET A 1 42.20 -47.94 15.49
CA MET A 1 41.63 -48.17 16.85
C MET A 1 41.68 -46.95 17.78
N HIS A 2 42.28 -45.81 17.43
CA HIS A 2 42.65 -44.81 18.44
C HIS A 2 41.55 -43.83 18.90
N ASP A 3 40.52 -43.54 18.09
CA ASP A 3 39.60 -42.44 18.45
C ASP A 3 38.40 -42.86 19.32
N LEU A 4 38.07 -44.16 19.36
CA LEU A 4 37.01 -44.71 20.21
C LEU A 4 37.51 -45.41 21.48
N ASN A 5 38.84 -45.48 21.66
CA ASN A 5 39.49 -46.10 22.82
C ASN A 5 38.96 -47.52 23.15
N LEU A 6 38.73 -48.34 22.12
CA LEU A 6 38.32 -49.74 22.31
C LEU A 6 39.56 -50.54 22.79
N PRO A 7 39.49 -51.23 23.94
CA PRO A 7 40.61 -52.00 24.45
C PRO A 7 40.87 -53.22 23.57
N THR A 8 42.15 -53.52 23.31
CA THR A 8 42.53 -54.75 22.59
C THR A 8 42.55 -55.93 23.53
N ILE A 9 41.97 -57.05 23.10
CA ILE A 9 42.13 -58.33 23.78
C ILE A 9 43.58 -58.78 23.62
N ALA A 10 44.23 -59.15 24.73
CA ALA A 10 45.63 -59.55 24.75
C ALA A 10 45.87 -60.92 24.10
N ASP A 11 47.04 -61.09 23.51
CA ASP A 11 47.48 -62.32 22.85
C ASP A 11 47.37 -63.54 23.79
N GLY A 12 46.72 -64.61 23.33
CA GLY A 12 46.66 -65.91 24.03
C GLY A 12 45.34 -66.22 24.75
N GLN A 13 44.35 -65.34 24.73
CA GLN A 13 42.99 -65.66 25.19
C GLN A 13 42.22 -66.36 24.04
N ALA A 14 42.06 -67.68 24.13
CA ALA A 14 41.30 -68.56 23.22
C ALA A 14 41.75 -68.59 21.73
N ASP A 15 42.44 -69.66 21.32
CA ASP A 15 42.68 -70.14 19.93
C ASP A 15 42.66 -69.08 18.80
N SER A 16 43.39 -67.97 18.98
CA SER A 16 43.47 -66.85 18.02
C SER A 16 42.15 -66.10 17.74
N GLN A 17 41.07 -66.35 18.48
CA GLN A 17 39.78 -65.65 18.35
C GLN A 17 39.88 -64.16 18.72
N TRP A 18 40.85 -63.81 19.56
CA TRP A 18 41.19 -62.43 19.94
C TRP A 18 41.58 -61.56 18.72
N GLN A 19 42.24 -62.12 17.71
CA GLN A 19 42.63 -61.39 16.50
C GLN A 19 41.40 -60.96 15.71
N THR A 20 40.47 -61.89 15.46
CA THR A 20 39.25 -61.60 14.70
C THR A 20 38.35 -60.58 15.41
N SER A 21 38.29 -60.61 16.75
CA SER A 21 37.57 -59.61 17.52
C SER A 21 38.23 -58.24 17.41
N ASN A 22 39.55 -58.17 17.63
CA ASN A 22 40.31 -56.93 17.52
C ASN A 22 40.20 -56.35 16.09
N ASP A 23 40.26 -57.17 15.04
CA ASP A 23 40.07 -56.72 13.65
C ASP A 23 38.66 -56.15 13.43
N GLY A 24 37.63 -56.76 14.02
CA GLY A 24 36.26 -56.26 13.99
C GLY A 24 36.09 -54.91 14.70
N ASP A 25 36.69 -54.78 15.88
CA ASP A 25 36.68 -53.53 16.66
C ASP A 25 37.45 -52.42 15.93
N ALA A 26 38.56 -52.77 15.27
CA ALA A 26 39.29 -51.84 14.41
C ALA A 26 38.43 -51.39 13.22
N ALA A 27 37.71 -52.30 12.58
CA ALA A 27 36.81 -51.97 11.48
C ALA A 27 35.66 -51.06 11.91
N ILE A 28 35.08 -51.28 13.09
CA ILE A 28 34.05 -50.41 13.66
C ILE A 28 34.62 -49.02 13.96
N ALA A 29 35.79 -48.95 14.59
CA ALA A 29 36.45 -47.69 14.92
C ALA A 29 36.75 -46.86 13.66
N ASN A 30 37.30 -47.49 12.64
CA ASN A 30 37.57 -46.85 11.35
C ASN A 30 36.27 -46.41 10.68
N ALA A 31 35.23 -47.27 10.64
CA ALA A 31 33.95 -46.94 10.02
C ALA A 31 33.25 -45.72 10.64
N LEU A 32 33.42 -45.49 11.95
CA LEU A 32 32.82 -44.37 12.67
C LEU A 32 33.66 -43.07 12.57
N ALA A 33 34.98 -43.18 12.41
CA ALA A 33 35.90 -42.03 12.36
C ALA A 33 36.25 -41.58 10.93
N ASP A 34 36.21 -42.49 9.95
CA ASP A 34 36.70 -42.22 8.61
C ASP A 34 35.66 -41.51 7.71
N ILE A 35 36.21 -40.72 6.79
CA ILE A 35 35.50 -40.10 5.67
C ILE A 35 35.99 -40.77 4.39
N LEU A 36 35.08 -41.32 3.59
CA LEU A 36 35.42 -41.86 2.28
C LEU A 36 35.22 -40.81 1.20
N THR A 37 36.30 -40.42 0.54
CA THR A 37 36.25 -39.64 -0.69
C THR A 37 35.84 -40.55 -1.85
N VAL A 38 34.80 -40.14 -2.59
CA VAL A 38 34.23 -40.87 -3.72
C VAL A 38 34.54 -40.11 -5.00
N ASP A 39 35.31 -40.72 -5.90
CA ASP A 39 35.71 -40.10 -7.17
C ASP A 39 34.63 -40.26 -8.25
N PHE A 40 34.08 -39.13 -8.70
CA PHE A 40 33.05 -39.04 -9.74
C PHE A 40 33.61 -38.60 -11.10
N SER A 41 34.93 -38.49 -11.26
CA SER A 41 35.55 -38.11 -12.53
C SER A 41 35.17 -39.04 -13.69
N GLY A 42 34.90 -40.31 -13.39
CA GLY A 42 34.45 -41.34 -14.34
C GLY A 42 32.93 -41.40 -14.57
N GLY A 43 32.12 -40.56 -13.91
CA GLY A 43 30.66 -40.57 -14.01
C GLY A 43 29.95 -41.00 -12.72
N ASP A 44 28.78 -41.62 -12.86
CA ASP A 44 27.99 -42.11 -11.72
C ASP A 44 28.73 -43.26 -11.00
N VAL A 45 28.61 -43.31 -9.67
CA VAL A 45 29.36 -44.25 -8.84
C VAL A 45 28.41 -45.18 -8.09
N THR A 46 28.75 -46.48 -8.06
CA THR A 46 28.06 -47.47 -7.22
C THR A 46 29.01 -47.94 -6.13
N LEU A 47 28.65 -47.73 -4.86
CA LEU A 47 29.44 -48.20 -3.73
C LEU A 47 29.26 -49.71 -3.54
N THR A 48 30.37 -50.40 -3.36
CA THR A 48 30.35 -51.79 -2.88
C THR A 48 29.91 -51.84 -1.41
N SER A 49 29.39 -52.99 -0.98
CA SER A 49 29.04 -53.23 0.42
C SER A 49 30.23 -53.04 1.39
N ALA A 50 31.47 -53.26 0.92
CA ALA A 50 32.68 -53.02 1.70
C ALA A 50 32.98 -51.52 1.85
N GLN A 51 32.98 -50.77 0.75
CA GLN A 51 33.17 -49.31 0.77
C GLN A 51 32.08 -48.61 1.57
N PHE A 52 30.83 -49.07 1.47
CA PHE A 52 29.77 -48.51 2.27
C PHE A 52 30.03 -48.76 3.76
N ARG A 53 30.51 -49.93 4.17
CA ARG A 53 30.81 -50.22 5.58
C ARG A 53 32.08 -49.56 6.12
N SER A 54 33.00 -49.09 5.27
CA SER A 54 34.29 -48.58 5.71
C SER A 54 34.26 -47.14 6.24
N ALA A 55 33.19 -46.38 6.02
CA ALA A 55 33.07 -44.99 6.46
C ALA A 55 31.62 -44.59 6.74
N MET A 56 31.39 -43.62 7.63
CA MET A 56 30.08 -43.02 7.90
C MET A 56 29.76 -41.84 7.00
N THR A 57 30.78 -41.15 6.48
CA THR A 57 30.62 -39.95 5.68
C THR A 57 31.24 -40.16 4.31
N PHE A 58 30.48 -39.84 3.27
CA PHE A 58 30.93 -39.89 1.87
C PHE A 58 31.03 -38.47 1.32
N VAL A 59 32.17 -38.14 0.74
CA VAL A 59 32.47 -36.81 0.18
C VAL A 59 32.83 -36.97 -1.29
N PRO A 60 32.25 -36.20 -2.23
CA PRO A 60 32.63 -36.29 -3.64
C PRO A 60 34.03 -35.73 -3.89
N SER A 61 34.69 -36.24 -4.92
CA SER A 61 35.78 -35.57 -5.62
C SER A 61 35.58 -35.68 -7.13
N GLY A 62 36.06 -34.69 -7.89
CA GLY A 62 35.98 -34.73 -9.36
C GLY A 62 34.57 -34.62 -9.93
N LEU A 63 33.63 -34.03 -9.17
CA LEU A 63 32.29 -33.74 -9.66
C LEU A 63 32.37 -32.64 -10.74
N SER A 64 31.65 -32.83 -11.84
CA SER A 64 31.68 -31.91 -13.02
C SER A 64 30.31 -31.76 -13.69
N ALA A 65 29.31 -32.41 -13.11
CA ALA A 65 27.91 -32.39 -13.45
C ALA A 65 27.16 -33.07 -12.29
N THR A 66 25.83 -33.00 -12.28
CA THR A 66 25.04 -33.83 -11.36
C THR A 66 25.29 -35.32 -11.60
N ARG A 67 25.66 -36.06 -10.55
CA ARG A 67 25.96 -37.51 -10.62
C ARG A 67 25.18 -38.32 -9.62
N ALA A 68 24.95 -39.59 -9.93
CA ALA A 68 24.32 -40.54 -9.02
C ALA A 68 25.36 -41.26 -8.15
N LEU A 69 25.10 -41.33 -6.84
CA LEU A 69 25.78 -42.21 -5.89
C LEU A 69 24.85 -43.34 -5.50
N THR A 70 25.03 -44.52 -6.10
CA THR A 70 24.24 -45.70 -5.76
C THR A 70 24.85 -46.39 -4.56
N VAL A 71 24.18 -46.35 -3.41
CA VAL A 71 24.62 -47.06 -2.19
C VAL A 71 24.12 -48.52 -2.25
N PRO A 72 24.64 -49.50 -1.49
CA PRO A 72 24.24 -50.91 -1.58
C PRO A 72 23.01 -51.26 -0.71
N ALA A 73 22.40 -52.43 -0.92
CA ALA A 73 21.23 -52.92 -0.16
C ALA A 73 21.67 -53.48 1.21
N VAL A 74 22.27 -52.62 2.01
CA VAL A 74 22.80 -52.95 3.34
C VAL A 74 22.01 -52.15 4.35
N LYS A 75 21.51 -52.81 5.40
CA LYS A 75 20.83 -52.11 6.49
C LYS A 75 21.83 -51.24 7.26
N ARG A 76 21.58 -49.94 7.32
CA ARG A 76 22.41 -48.96 8.02
C ARG A 76 21.55 -47.86 8.61
N ALA A 77 21.60 -47.71 9.92
CA ALA A 77 20.77 -46.75 10.65
C ALA A 77 21.16 -45.28 10.41
N LEU A 78 22.41 -45.02 10.01
CA LEU A 78 22.89 -43.67 9.75
C LEU A 78 24.11 -43.67 8.81
N PHE A 79 24.10 -42.79 7.82
CA PHE A 79 25.28 -42.33 7.08
C PHE A 79 25.05 -40.91 6.55
N PHE A 80 26.15 -40.28 6.16
CA PHE A 80 26.18 -38.92 5.67
C PHE A 80 26.72 -38.88 4.26
N VAL A 81 26.14 -38.03 3.41
CA VAL A 81 26.76 -37.61 2.15
C VAL A 81 26.97 -36.11 2.25
N HIS A 82 28.22 -35.70 2.41
CA HIS A 82 28.58 -34.29 2.50
C HIS A 82 29.03 -33.85 1.12
N ASN A 83 28.14 -33.17 0.39
CA ASN A 83 28.48 -32.63 -0.91
C ASN A 83 29.29 -31.34 -0.71
N THR A 84 30.62 -31.49 -0.69
CA THR A 84 31.57 -30.37 -0.59
C THR A 84 31.80 -29.67 -1.92
N ASP A 85 31.15 -30.11 -3.00
CA ASP A 85 31.24 -29.44 -4.29
C ASP A 85 30.55 -28.07 -4.23
N GLY A 86 31.07 -27.12 -5.00
CA GLY A 86 30.59 -25.74 -5.03
C GLY A 86 29.52 -25.45 -6.07
N ALA A 87 29.24 -26.38 -6.98
CA ALA A 87 28.37 -26.15 -8.14
C ALA A 87 27.39 -27.31 -8.42
N ASP A 88 27.83 -28.55 -8.32
CA ASP A 88 27.10 -29.72 -8.80
C ASP A 88 26.46 -30.53 -7.66
N SER A 89 25.33 -31.19 -7.97
CA SER A 89 24.58 -32.00 -7.01
C SER A 89 24.94 -33.50 -7.08
N ILE A 90 24.77 -34.21 -5.96
CA ILE A 90 24.85 -35.67 -5.91
C ILE A 90 23.45 -36.24 -5.69
N THR A 91 23.00 -37.12 -6.57
CA THR A 91 21.77 -37.90 -6.38
C THR A 91 22.10 -39.21 -5.68
N VAL A 92 21.79 -39.33 -4.39
CA VAL A 92 21.95 -40.57 -3.63
C VAL A 92 20.82 -41.52 -4.00
N THR A 93 21.16 -42.72 -4.46
CA THR A 93 20.22 -43.65 -5.09
C THR A 93 20.21 -45.01 -4.42
N ARG A 94 19.02 -45.55 -4.21
CA ARG A 94 18.75 -46.95 -3.84
C ARG A 94 17.55 -47.48 -4.60
N GLY A 95 17.81 -48.38 -5.55
CA GLY A 95 16.76 -48.92 -6.41
C GLY A 95 16.07 -47.79 -7.16
N SER A 96 14.77 -47.61 -6.97
CA SER A 96 14.01 -46.48 -7.51
C SER A 96 13.97 -45.24 -6.61
N THR A 97 14.40 -45.34 -5.36
CA THR A 97 14.37 -44.22 -4.40
C THR A 97 15.63 -43.37 -4.56
N THR A 98 15.44 -42.06 -4.76
CA THR A 98 16.54 -41.11 -4.93
C THR A 98 16.34 -39.89 -4.04
N VAL A 99 17.44 -39.30 -3.58
CA VAL A 99 17.46 -38.02 -2.86
C VAL A 99 18.63 -37.18 -3.36
N SER A 100 18.37 -35.95 -3.77
CA SER A 100 19.41 -35.03 -4.23
C SER A 100 20.06 -34.29 -3.06
N VAL A 101 21.38 -34.27 -3.02
CA VAL A 101 22.21 -33.45 -2.13
C VAL A 101 22.83 -32.35 -2.98
N GLU A 102 22.28 -31.15 -2.90
CA GLU A 102 22.78 -29.97 -3.63
C GLU A 102 24.22 -29.60 -3.20
N ALA A 103 24.88 -28.80 -4.01
CA ALA A 103 26.21 -28.27 -3.72
C ALA A 103 26.26 -27.58 -2.34
N GLY A 104 27.29 -27.86 -1.56
CA GLY A 104 27.47 -27.31 -0.22
C GLY A 104 26.44 -27.76 0.82
N LYS A 105 25.75 -28.90 0.63
CA LYS A 105 24.79 -29.46 1.60
C LYS A 105 25.27 -30.79 2.18
N LEU A 106 24.70 -31.14 3.33
CA LEU A 106 24.88 -32.45 3.97
C LEU A 106 23.57 -33.22 3.92
N GLY A 107 23.57 -34.36 3.26
CA GLY A 107 22.49 -35.32 3.37
C GLY A 107 22.71 -36.26 4.54
N VAL A 108 21.66 -36.46 5.35
CA VAL A 108 21.61 -37.38 6.48
C VAL A 108 20.65 -38.50 6.12
N PHE A 109 21.14 -39.74 6.11
CA PHE A 109 20.42 -40.86 5.51
C PHE A 109 20.42 -42.11 6.39
N TYR A 110 19.45 -42.99 6.16
CA TYR A 110 19.49 -44.39 6.57
C TYR A 110 19.04 -45.30 5.41
N THR A 111 19.43 -46.58 5.50
CA THR A 111 18.95 -47.65 4.64
C THR A 111 18.38 -48.78 5.48
N ASP A 112 17.19 -49.28 5.15
CA ASP A 112 16.60 -50.42 5.89
C ASP A 112 17.13 -51.81 5.43
N GLY A 113 17.92 -51.84 4.34
CA GLY A 113 18.50 -53.03 3.74
C GLY A 113 17.71 -53.61 2.57
N THR A 114 16.55 -53.05 2.24
CA THR A 114 15.73 -53.46 1.08
C THR A 114 16.15 -52.72 -0.19
N THR A 115 15.59 -53.15 -1.34
CA THR A 115 15.91 -52.58 -2.67
C THR A 115 15.75 -51.07 -2.73
N ASN A 116 14.67 -50.53 -2.14
CA ASN A 116 14.24 -49.13 -2.18
C ASN A 116 14.29 -48.43 -0.82
N GLY A 117 14.98 -49.03 0.15
CA GLY A 117 14.95 -48.68 1.57
C GLY A 117 15.69 -47.41 1.98
N LEU A 118 15.98 -46.50 1.06
CA LEU A 118 16.68 -45.24 1.36
C LEU A 118 15.70 -44.21 1.90
N VAL A 119 16.07 -43.58 3.00
CA VAL A 119 15.39 -42.41 3.54
C VAL A 119 16.45 -41.39 3.93
N GLY A 120 16.18 -40.11 3.71
CA GLY A 120 17.07 -39.07 4.20
C GLY A 120 16.46 -37.69 4.19
N ALA A 121 17.19 -36.78 4.82
CA ALA A 121 16.91 -35.36 4.89
C ALA A 121 18.16 -34.57 4.47
N ILE A 122 17.96 -33.39 3.91
CA ILE A 122 19.04 -32.48 3.52
C ILE A 122 19.17 -31.38 4.57
N VAL A 123 20.40 -31.13 5.01
CA VAL A 123 20.77 -30.14 6.01
C VAL A 123 21.77 -29.17 5.39
N ALA A 124 21.59 -27.87 5.62
CA ALA A 124 22.59 -26.87 5.21
C ALA A 124 23.83 -26.98 6.11
N THR A 125 25.04 -27.03 5.51
CA THR A 125 26.30 -27.01 6.25
C THR A 125 26.85 -25.59 6.36
N GLY A 126 27.22 -25.16 7.57
CA GLY A 126 27.80 -23.84 7.85
C GLY A 126 26.77 -22.73 7.99
N THR A 127 26.79 -22.04 9.15
CA THR A 127 25.93 -20.92 9.57
C THR A 127 24.43 -21.17 9.36
N GLY A 128 23.68 -21.40 10.45
CA GLY A 128 22.27 -20.99 10.44
C GLY A 128 22.25 -19.56 9.89
N GLY A 129 21.57 -19.35 8.76
CA GLY A 129 21.80 -18.18 7.91
C GLY A 129 21.88 -16.92 8.76
N ALA A 130 22.96 -16.15 8.62
CA ALA A 130 23.18 -14.97 9.44
C ALA A 130 21.89 -14.14 9.45
N THR A 131 21.42 -13.77 10.64
CA THR A 131 20.20 -12.99 10.75
C THR A 131 20.44 -11.61 10.16
N ALA A 132 19.52 -11.13 9.35
CA ALA A 132 19.55 -9.76 8.85
C ALA A 132 19.43 -8.77 10.02
N SER A 133 20.22 -7.71 10.00
CA SER A 133 19.97 -6.52 10.83
C SER A 133 18.69 -5.82 10.37
N THR A 134 18.10 -5.01 11.23
CA THR A 134 16.93 -4.16 10.92
C THR A 134 17.20 -3.26 9.71
N THR A 135 18.40 -2.66 9.63
CA THR A 135 18.83 -1.87 8.46
C THR A 135 18.81 -2.70 7.17
N GLU A 136 19.34 -3.93 7.18
CA GLU A 136 19.36 -4.80 6.00
C GLU A 136 17.96 -5.25 5.57
N VAL A 137 17.06 -5.49 6.52
CA VAL A 137 15.64 -5.76 6.25
C VAL A 137 14.99 -4.55 5.59
N LEU A 138 15.30 -3.34 6.07
CA LEU A 138 14.73 -2.09 5.59
C LEU A 138 15.21 -1.72 4.18
N THR A 139 16.49 -1.96 3.88
CA THR A 139 17.09 -1.61 2.58
C THR A 139 16.94 -2.73 1.54
N GLY A 140 16.76 -3.98 1.99
CA GLY A 140 16.65 -5.16 1.15
C GLY A 140 17.94 -5.47 0.38
N THR A 141 19.09 -5.33 1.04
CA THR A 141 20.42 -5.36 0.40
C THR A 141 21.07 -6.75 0.32
N ASP A 142 20.60 -7.72 1.11
CA ASP A 142 21.19 -9.06 1.21
C ASP A 142 20.11 -10.13 0.97
N THR A 143 20.35 -11.01 -0.02
CA THR A 143 19.43 -12.09 -0.42
C THR A 143 19.73 -13.43 0.26
N GLY A 144 20.82 -13.54 1.02
CA GLY A 144 21.27 -14.76 1.69
C GLY A 144 20.98 -14.81 3.20
N LYS A 145 20.51 -13.71 3.79
CA LYS A 145 20.22 -13.61 5.22
C LYS A 145 18.78 -13.97 5.58
N ILE A 146 18.60 -14.46 6.80
CA ILE A 146 17.29 -14.83 7.34
C ILE A 146 16.72 -13.64 8.12
N VAL A 147 15.44 -13.32 7.93
CA VAL A 147 14.72 -12.30 8.69
C VAL A 147 14.10 -12.92 9.95
N THR A 148 14.39 -12.36 11.12
CA THR A 148 13.72 -12.75 12.37
C THR A 148 12.36 -12.05 12.47
N PRO A 149 11.38 -12.59 13.23
CA PRO A 149 10.11 -11.90 13.47
C PRO A 149 10.29 -10.50 14.07
N ASP A 150 11.31 -10.32 14.92
CA ASP A 150 11.68 -9.05 15.54
C ASP A 150 12.19 -8.02 14.50
N ALA A 151 13.12 -8.42 13.63
CA ALA A 151 13.63 -7.55 12.57
C ALA A 151 12.57 -7.18 11.53
N LEU A 152 11.58 -8.05 11.30
CA LEU A 152 10.41 -7.74 10.49
C LEU A 152 9.49 -6.73 11.19
N ALA A 153 9.28 -6.88 12.51
CA ALA A 153 8.42 -5.98 13.29
C ALA A 153 8.96 -4.54 13.36
N ALA A 154 10.29 -4.38 13.34
CA ALA A 154 10.97 -3.09 13.28
C ALA A 154 10.55 -2.20 12.08
N LEU A 155 9.93 -2.76 11.04
CA LEU A 155 9.39 -2.00 9.91
C LEU A 155 8.14 -1.17 10.28
N TRP A 156 7.29 -1.67 11.18
CA TRP A 156 5.98 -1.05 11.47
C TRP A 156 5.79 -0.62 12.93
N GLU A 157 6.75 -0.91 13.81
CA GLU A 157 6.66 -0.50 15.20
C GLU A 157 6.69 1.02 15.38
N LYS A 158 6.29 1.46 16.58
CA LYS A 158 6.46 2.85 16.99
C LYS A 158 7.95 3.12 17.20
N GLY A 159 8.52 4.04 16.41
CA GLY A 159 9.85 4.56 16.63
C GLY A 159 9.91 5.55 17.80
N SER A 160 11.12 5.96 18.17
CA SER A 160 11.32 6.98 19.21
C SER A 160 10.68 8.32 18.80
N ASP A 161 10.15 9.05 19.79
CA ASP A 161 9.63 10.40 19.56
C ASP A 161 10.78 11.30 19.05
N VAL A 162 10.51 12.09 18.01
CA VAL A 162 11.52 12.93 17.34
C VAL A 162 11.19 14.39 17.60
N ALA A 163 12.15 15.18 18.08
CA ALA A 163 11.95 16.61 18.24
C ALA A 163 11.93 17.31 16.87
N SER A 164 10.99 18.23 16.68
CA SER A 164 10.91 19.09 15.51
C SER A 164 12.19 19.90 15.33
N ALA A 165 12.70 19.95 14.10
CA ALA A 165 13.87 20.71 13.69
C ALA A 165 13.70 21.13 12.22
N GLY A 166 14.61 21.96 11.68
CA GLY A 166 14.57 22.32 10.26
C GLY A 166 14.55 21.09 9.36
N THR A 167 15.44 20.12 9.63
CA THR A 167 15.40 18.79 9.04
C THR A 167 15.19 17.77 10.14
N VAL A 168 14.14 16.96 10.02
CA VAL A 168 13.81 15.88 10.96
C VAL A 168 14.30 14.56 10.38
N SER A 169 15.05 13.76 11.14
CA SER A 169 15.47 12.41 10.70
C SER A 169 14.68 11.34 11.46
N LEU A 170 13.92 10.53 10.72
CA LEU A 170 13.12 9.42 11.23
C LEU A 170 13.97 8.15 11.29
N GLY A 171 14.01 7.54 12.47
CA GLY A 171 14.75 6.30 12.73
C GLY A 171 14.09 5.06 12.16
N GLU A 172 14.26 3.93 12.84
CA GLU A 172 13.53 2.69 12.57
C GLU A 172 12.09 2.79 13.08
N GLY A 173 11.20 1.99 12.50
CA GLY A 173 9.75 2.07 12.72
C GLY A 173 8.97 2.68 11.55
N GLY A 174 7.65 2.55 11.64
CA GLY A 174 6.67 3.08 10.69
C GLY A 174 5.73 4.12 11.30
N TYR A 175 5.93 4.46 12.57
CA TYR A 175 5.05 5.35 13.33
C TYR A 175 5.84 6.19 14.33
N PHE A 176 5.69 7.51 14.30
CA PHE A 176 6.48 8.45 15.11
C PHE A 176 5.60 9.56 15.70
N HIS A 177 6.02 10.09 16.84
CA HIS A 177 5.54 11.39 17.32
C HIS A 177 6.58 12.46 17.00
N ILE A 178 6.12 13.62 16.55
CA ILE A 178 6.91 14.83 16.43
C ILE A 178 6.60 15.73 17.63
N THR A 179 7.60 15.90 18.48
CA THR A 179 7.55 16.77 19.66
C THR A 179 8.12 18.16 19.33
N GLY A 180 7.83 19.17 20.15
CA GLY A 180 8.33 20.53 19.92
C GLY A 180 7.51 21.35 18.92
N THR A 181 8.00 22.54 18.59
CA THR A 181 7.26 23.56 17.82
C THR A 181 8.11 24.25 16.75
N THR A 182 9.30 23.71 16.46
CA THR A 182 10.22 24.28 15.45
C THR A 182 9.68 24.01 14.06
N THR A 183 9.76 25.00 13.17
CA THR A 183 9.41 24.84 11.74
C THR A 183 10.22 23.70 11.12
N ILE A 184 9.53 22.82 10.41
CA ILE A 184 10.13 21.74 9.63
C ILE A 184 10.15 22.17 8.17
N THR A 185 11.33 22.18 7.59
CA THR A 185 11.55 22.43 6.16
C THR A 185 11.81 21.14 5.39
N ASP A 186 12.20 20.07 6.10
CA ASP A 186 12.54 18.80 5.48
C ASP A 186 12.37 17.59 6.43
N ILE A 187 12.16 16.41 5.85
CA ILE A 187 12.02 15.14 6.59
C ILE A 187 12.86 14.08 5.88
N ASP A 188 13.76 13.43 6.62
CA ASP A 188 14.62 12.36 6.15
C ASP A 188 14.31 11.05 6.88
N TRP A 189 14.71 9.93 6.27
CA TRP A 189 14.86 8.67 6.98
C TRP A 189 16.34 8.40 7.25
N ALA A 190 16.68 8.11 8.50
CA ALA A 190 18.04 7.74 8.90
C ALA A 190 18.57 6.53 8.10
N THR A 191 17.66 5.61 7.74
CA THR A 191 17.90 4.57 6.74
C THR A 191 16.95 4.80 5.56
N ALA A 192 17.51 5.41 4.51
CA ALA A 192 16.80 5.84 3.33
C ALA A 192 16.45 4.66 2.40
N LYS A 193 15.20 4.61 1.95
CA LYS A 193 14.73 3.67 0.93
C LYS A 193 13.50 4.24 0.22
N ASP A 194 13.61 4.44 -1.09
CA ASP A 194 12.49 4.86 -1.92
C ASP A 194 11.30 3.88 -1.76
N GLY A 195 10.12 4.44 -1.48
CA GLY A 195 8.89 3.73 -1.15
C GLY A 195 8.63 3.54 0.35
N ARG A 196 9.56 3.90 1.25
CA ARG A 196 9.38 3.72 2.70
C ARG A 196 8.39 4.74 3.28
N PRO A 197 7.28 4.30 3.90
CA PRO A 197 6.32 5.19 4.55
C PRO A 197 6.60 5.36 6.04
N ALA A 198 6.12 6.48 6.60
CA ALA A 198 6.00 6.68 8.03
C ALA A 198 4.73 7.49 8.36
N TRP A 199 3.98 7.02 9.36
CA TRP A 199 2.94 7.81 10.01
C TRP A 199 3.54 8.69 11.10
N ILE A 200 3.08 9.92 11.15
CA ILE A 200 3.50 10.93 12.11
C ILE A 200 2.27 11.47 12.85
N ILE A 201 2.38 11.59 14.18
CA ILE A 201 1.51 12.45 15.00
C ILE A 201 2.29 13.69 15.41
N PHE A 202 1.70 14.87 15.25
CA PHE A 202 2.25 16.11 15.79
C PHE A 202 1.74 16.34 17.23
N ASP A 203 2.64 16.52 18.20
CA ASP A 203 2.27 16.75 19.60
C ASP A 203 2.02 18.24 19.91
N GLY A 204 2.39 19.13 18.98
CA GLY A 204 2.27 20.57 19.14
C GLY A 204 2.06 21.27 17.79
N ALA A 205 1.88 22.59 17.85
CA ALA A 205 1.76 23.42 16.66
C ALA A 205 3.14 23.82 16.14
N LEU A 206 3.39 23.51 14.87
CA LEU A 206 4.56 23.91 14.08
C LEU A 206 4.15 24.14 12.62
N THR A 207 5.05 24.74 11.84
CA THR A 207 4.86 24.89 10.38
C THR A 207 5.64 23.82 9.63
N LEU A 208 4.96 23.07 8.77
CA LEU A 208 5.58 22.32 7.68
C LEU A 208 5.73 23.26 6.49
N THR A 209 6.95 23.46 6.01
CA THR A 209 7.23 24.34 4.87
C THR A 209 7.20 23.52 3.59
N HIS A 210 6.31 23.88 2.68
CA HIS A 210 6.22 23.22 1.39
C HIS A 210 7.42 23.56 0.52
N ASN A 211 8.00 22.53 -0.10
CA ASN A 211 8.93 22.65 -1.20
C ASN A 211 8.50 21.70 -2.33
N ALA A 212 8.46 22.19 -3.57
CA ALA A 212 8.00 21.42 -4.71
C ALA A 212 8.95 20.27 -5.12
N THR A 213 10.17 20.20 -4.55
CA THR A 213 11.18 19.18 -4.86
C THR A 213 11.52 18.28 -3.67
N THR A 214 11.64 18.83 -2.46
CA THR A 214 12.12 18.07 -1.28
C THR A 214 11.00 17.67 -0.31
N LEU A 215 10.12 18.61 0.09
CA LEU A 215 8.99 18.34 1.00
C LEU A 215 7.64 18.74 0.38
N LYS A 216 7.02 17.79 -0.33
CA LYS A 216 5.75 18.02 -1.02
C LYS A 216 4.57 17.82 -0.07
N LEU A 217 3.78 18.89 0.11
CA LEU A 217 2.61 18.91 0.98
C LEU A 217 1.32 19.01 0.15
N PRO A 218 0.19 18.43 0.61
CA PRO A 218 -1.08 18.56 -0.09
C PRO A 218 -1.50 20.03 -0.25
N GLY A 219 -2.07 20.36 -1.40
CA GLY A 219 -2.46 21.73 -1.74
C GLY A 219 -1.32 22.65 -2.18
N GLY A 220 -0.07 22.17 -2.20
CA GLY A 220 1.09 22.96 -2.66
C GLY A 220 1.38 24.18 -1.79
N ALA A 221 1.06 24.11 -0.49
CA ALA A 221 1.19 25.20 0.46
C ALA A 221 1.73 24.73 1.80
N ASN A 222 2.29 25.66 2.59
CA ASN A 222 2.70 25.39 3.96
C ASN A 222 1.51 24.94 4.80
N ILE A 223 1.76 24.04 5.76
CA ILE A 223 0.75 23.55 6.69
C ILE A 223 1.13 23.96 8.10
N THR A 224 0.25 24.69 8.77
CA THR A 224 0.34 24.87 10.23
C THR A 224 -0.35 23.69 10.89
N THR A 225 0.43 22.92 11.66
CA THR A 225 -0.05 21.75 12.40
C THR A 225 -0.71 22.17 13.71
N ALA A 226 -1.51 21.27 14.28
CA ALA A 226 -1.99 21.30 15.65
C ALA A 226 -1.70 19.96 16.35
N ALA A 227 -1.77 19.97 17.69
CA ALA A 227 -1.62 18.75 18.47
C ALA A 227 -2.68 17.70 18.07
N GLY A 228 -2.24 16.48 17.79
CA GLY A 228 -3.08 15.36 17.34
C GLY A 228 -3.29 15.30 15.81
N ASP A 229 -2.77 16.26 15.04
CA ASP A 229 -2.74 16.15 13.59
C ASP A 229 -1.88 14.95 13.18
N ARG A 230 -2.29 14.27 12.11
CA ARG A 230 -1.66 13.05 11.61
C ARG A 230 -1.25 13.21 10.16
N ALA A 231 -0.06 12.74 9.80
CA ALA A 231 0.39 12.75 8.42
C ALA A 231 1.10 11.45 8.04
N MET A 232 0.97 11.03 6.78
CA MET A 232 1.75 9.93 6.21
C MET A 232 2.75 10.52 5.21
N PHE A 233 4.03 10.37 5.51
CA PHE A 233 5.12 10.75 4.62
C PHE A 233 5.73 9.52 3.97
N VAL A 234 6.18 9.67 2.72
CA VAL A 234 6.90 8.62 1.98
C VAL A 234 8.15 9.20 1.35
N GLN A 235 9.25 8.48 1.48
CA GLN A 235 10.45 8.74 0.69
C GLN A 235 10.18 8.33 -0.76
N ASP A 236 9.95 9.30 -1.64
CA ASP A 236 9.56 9.03 -3.03
C ASP A 236 10.79 8.77 -3.92
N SER A 237 11.80 9.65 -3.84
CA SER A 237 13.05 9.46 -4.57
C SER A 237 14.20 10.24 -3.97
N SER A 238 15.18 9.56 -3.36
CA SER A 238 16.30 10.20 -2.66
C SER A 238 15.81 11.25 -1.64
N ASP A 239 16.01 12.54 -1.93
CA ASP A 239 15.70 13.70 -1.08
C ASP A 239 14.27 14.24 -1.30
N ASN A 240 13.48 13.57 -2.14
CA ASN A 240 12.09 13.93 -2.41
C ASN A 240 11.17 13.13 -1.50
N VAL A 241 10.48 13.84 -0.60
CA VAL A 241 9.53 13.33 0.37
C VAL A 241 8.14 13.89 0.11
N ILE A 242 7.16 13.01 0.10
CA ILE A 242 5.76 13.35 -0.20
C ILE A 242 4.88 13.04 1.00
N CYS A 243 4.12 14.02 1.44
CA CYS A 243 3.01 13.82 2.34
C CYS A 243 1.81 13.29 1.55
N LEU A 244 1.58 11.98 1.60
CA LEU A 244 0.49 11.31 0.89
C LEU A 244 -0.87 11.55 1.56
N ALA A 245 -0.88 11.77 2.86
CA ALA A 245 -2.09 12.06 3.62
C ALA A 245 -1.78 13.01 4.76
N TYR A 246 -2.68 13.96 4.99
CA TYR A 246 -2.69 14.82 6.16
C TYR A 246 -4.12 14.89 6.70
N VAL A 247 -4.28 14.57 7.98
CA VAL A 247 -5.57 14.49 8.66
C VAL A 247 -5.50 15.37 9.90
N ARG A 248 -6.26 16.46 9.90
CA ARG A 248 -6.40 17.30 11.10
C ARG A 248 -7.08 16.54 12.23
N ALA A 249 -6.68 16.82 13.46
CA ALA A 249 -7.29 16.23 14.65
C ALA A 249 -8.80 16.52 14.72
N ASP A 250 -9.21 17.72 14.31
CA ASP A 250 -10.60 18.19 14.33
C ASP A 250 -11.46 17.65 13.16
N GLY A 251 -10.87 16.92 12.22
CA GLY A 251 -11.56 16.36 11.06
C GLY A 251 -11.89 17.37 9.95
N THR A 252 -11.48 18.64 10.08
CA THR A 252 -11.67 19.62 9.02
C THR A 252 -10.79 19.30 7.81
N PRO A 253 -11.28 19.55 6.57
CA PRO A 253 -10.50 19.28 5.38
C PRO A 253 -9.29 20.22 5.29
N LEU A 254 -8.12 19.68 4.96
CA LEU A 254 -6.87 20.45 4.82
C LEU A 254 -7.03 21.62 3.84
N VAL A 255 -7.65 21.34 2.70
CA VAL A 255 -8.04 22.29 1.67
C VAL A 255 -9.57 22.31 1.62
N GLY A 256 -10.17 23.49 1.81
CA GLY A 256 -11.62 23.63 1.75
C GLY A 256 -12.18 23.24 0.38
N ALA A 257 -13.35 22.61 0.34
CA ALA A 257 -14.09 22.46 -0.91
C ALA A 257 -14.44 23.86 -1.44
N ALA A 258 -14.20 24.10 -2.73
CA ALA A 258 -14.65 25.30 -3.41
C ALA A 258 -16.18 25.26 -3.59
N ALA A 259 -16.95 25.34 -2.51
CA ALA A 259 -18.37 25.65 -2.60
C ALA A 259 -18.48 27.14 -2.93
N GLY A 260 -18.91 27.46 -4.15
CA GLY A 260 -19.15 28.85 -4.55
C GLY A 260 -20.04 29.55 -3.53
N THR A 261 -19.74 30.81 -3.22
CA THR A 261 -20.52 31.54 -2.20
C THR A 261 -21.99 31.60 -2.63
N PRO A 262 -22.96 31.18 -1.80
CA PRO A 262 -24.37 31.21 -2.18
C PRO A 262 -24.83 32.61 -2.60
N PHE A 263 -25.71 32.67 -3.59
CA PHE A 263 -26.36 33.87 -4.08
C PHE A 263 -27.87 33.67 -4.12
N GLU A 264 -28.60 34.58 -3.47
CA GLU A 264 -30.06 34.61 -3.44
C GLU A 264 -30.51 36.06 -3.56
N MET A 265 -31.40 36.35 -4.51
CA MET A 265 -31.92 37.70 -4.73
C MET A 265 -33.40 37.62 -5.09
N VAL A 266 -34.23 38.39 -4.38
CA VAL A 266 -35.66 38.55 -4.67
C VAL A 266 -35.89 39.95 -5.20
N VAL A 267 -36.61 40.06 -6.31
CA VAL A 267 -36.94 41.33 -6.96
C VAL A 267 -38.45 41.46 -7.07
N ALA A 268 -39.00 42.56 -6.54
CA ALA A 268 -40.38 42.94 -6.78
C ALA A 268 -40.54 43.50 -8.19
N CYS A 269 -41.49 42.98 -8.95
CA CYS A 269 -41.76 43.35 -10.34
C CYS A 269 -43.04 44.18 -10.50
N SER A 270 -43.68 44.58 -9.38
CA SER A 270 -44.86 45.45 -9.37
C SER A 270 -45.06 46.13 -8.00
N ASP A 271 -46.11 46.94 -7.88
CA ASP A 271 -46.53 47.66 -6.67
C ASP A 271 -47.39 46.83 -5.69
N GLU A 272 -47.46 45.51 -5.88
CA GLU A 272 -48.25 44.55 -5.10
C GLU A 272 -49.78 44.70 -5.11
N SER A 273 -50.34 45.77 -5.67
CA SER A 273 -51.75 46.12 -5.52
C SER A 273 -52.50 46.33 -6.84
N THR A 274 -51.78 46.78 -7.87
CA THR A 274 -52.31 46.97 -9.22
C THR A 274 -52.30 45.64 -9.98
N ALA A 275 -53.38 45.39 -10.71
CA ALA A 275 -53.49 44.23 -11.59
C ALA A 275 -52.37 44.23 -12.64
N LEU A 276 -51.71 43.08 -12.80
CA LEU A 276 -50.62 42.91 -13.73
C LEU A 276 -51.14 42.83 -15.17
N THR A 277 -50.42 43.48 -16.07
CA THR A 277 -50.65 43.41 -17.51
C THR A 277 -49.45 42.78 -18.19
N THR A 278 -49.61 42.26 -19.41
CA THR A 278 -48.47 41.84 -20.22
C THR A 278 -47.57 43.02 -20.57
N GLY A 279 -46.32 42.73 -20.93
CA GLY A 279 -45.35 43.72 -21.38
C GLY A 279 -43.93 43.35 -21.01
N THR A 280 -42.99 43.95 -21.73
CA THR A 280 -41.55 43.78 -21.52
C THR A 280 -41.03 44.77 -20.47
N ALA A 281 -39.89 44.44 -19.88
CA ALA A 281 -39.16 45.24 -18.90
C ALA A 281 -40.05 45.84 -17.80
N LYS A 282 -40.93 45.02 -17.21
CA LYS A 282 -41.76 45.42 -16.06
C LYS A 282 -40.91 45.87 -14.88
N VAL A 283 -39.73 45.29 -14.74
CA VAL A 283 -38.64 45.80 -13.92
C VAL A 283 -37.32 45.56 -14.64
N SER A 284 -36.37 46.48 -14.42
CA SER A 284 -34.98 46.37 -14.88
C SER A 284 -34.06 46.58 -13.69
N PHE A 285 -33.08 45.71 -13.51
CA PHE A 285 -32.11 45.81 -12.42
C PHE A 285 -30.74 45.27 -12.85
N ARG A 286 -29.71 45.56 -12.06
CA ARG A 286 -28.34 45.10 -12.29
C ARG A 286 -27.98 44.00 -11.31
N ILE A 287 -27.33 42.97 -11.79
CA ILE A 287 -26.80 41.90 -10.95
C ILE A 287 -25.55 42.41 -10.21
N PRO A 288 -25.47 42.30 -8.87
CA PRO A 288 -24.41 42.96 -8.10
C PRO A 288 -23.04 42.25 -8.14
N ARG A 289 -22.99 41.01 -8.64
CA ARG A 289 -21.80 40.13 -8.78
C ARG A 289 -22.08 39.07 -9.84
N GLY A 290 -21.09 38.54 -10.54
CA GLY A 290 -21.28 37.37 -11.41
C GLY A 290 -21.89 36.17 -10.66
N VAL A 291 -22.83 35.46 -11.30
CA VAL A 291 -23.57 34.33 -10.72
C VAL A 291 -23.76 33.22 -11.74
N THR A 292 -23.55 31.98 -11.30
CA THR A 292 -24.14 30.80 -11.98
C THR A 292 -25.45 30.45 -11.32
N LEU A 293 -26.57 30.63 -12.02
CA LEU A 293 -27.89 30.27 -11.53
C LEU A 293 -28.07 28.75 -11.42
N THR A 294 -28.73 28.34 -10.35
CA THR A 294 -29.12 26.96 -10.09
C THR A 294 -30.64 26.81 -10.06
N ALA A 295 -31.37 27.89 -9.76
CA ALA A 295 -32.82 27.92 -9.83
C ALA A 295 -33.35 29.35 -10.02
N VAL A 296 -34.54 29.44 -10.60
CA VAL A 296 -35.36 30.66 -10.62
C VAL A 296 -36.75 30.35 -10.09
N ARG A 297 -37.40 31.34 -9.49
CA ARG A 297 -38.79 31.22 -9.00
C ARG A 297 -39.57 32.49 -9.29
N ALA A 298 -40.89 32.36 -9.37
CA ALA A 298 -41.84 33.47 -9.34
C ALA A 298 -42.88 33.26 -8.24
N SER A 299 -43.40 34.35 -7.72
CA SER A 299 -44.54 34.35 -6.78
C SER A 299 -45.44 35.55 -7.01
N LEU A 300 -46.72 35.40 -6.63
CA LEU A 300 -47.73 36.44 -6.69
C LEU A 300 -48.27 36.72 -5.28
N VAL A 301 -48.75 37.94 -5.07
CA VAL A 301 -49.55 38.31 -3.88
C VAL A 301 -51.00 37.91 -4.07
N THR A 302 -51.52 38.04 -5.29
CA THR A 302 -52.86 37.58 -5.66
C THR A 302 -52.77 36.76 -6.95
N ALA A 303 -53.28 35.53 -6.91
CA ALA A 303 -53.38 34.66 -8.06
C ALA A 303 -54.49 35.14 -8.99
N GLN A 304 -54.32 34.91 -10.29
CA GLN A 304 -55.46 34.94 -11.21
C GLN A 304 -56.34 33.69 -11.03
N SER A 305 -57.64 33.83 -11.21
CA SER A 305 -58.60 32.74 -10.95
C SER A 305 -58.78 31.82 -12.15
N SER A 306 -58.61 32.35 -13.36
CA SER A 306 -58.87 31.65 -14.60
C SER A 306 -58.14 32.28 -15.81
N GLY A 307 -58.33 31.68 -16.99
CA GLY A 307 -57.75 32.14 -18.24
C GLY A 307 -56.40 31.47 -18.54
N SER A 308 -55.63 32.13 -19.39
CA SER A 308 -54.25 31.73 -19.70
C SER A 308 -53.37 31.62 -18.46
N ILE A 309 -52.46 30.65 -18.41
CA ILE A 309 -51.46 30.53 -17.34
C ILE A 309 -50.58 31.79 -17.30
N PHE A 310 -50.27 32.25 -16.09
CA PHE A 310 -49.46 33.45 -15.88
C PHE A 310 -48.01 33.10 -16.21
N THR A 311 -47.41 33.79 -17.17
CA THR A 311 -46.09 33.44 -17.72
C THR A 311 -45.14 34.63 -17.61
N VAL A 312 -43.96 34.37 -17.05
CA VAL A 312 -42.90 35.35 -16.78
C VAL A 312 -41.62 34.91 -17.46
N ASP A 313 -40.97 35.86 -18.13
CA ASP A 313 -39.63 35.67 -18.68
C ASP A 313 -38.61 36.49 -17.91
N ILE A 314 -37.38 35.98 -17.85
CA ILE A 314 -36.23 36.68 -17.29
C ILE A 314 -35.22 36.78 -18.43
N ASN A 315 -34.70 37.98 -18.67
CA ASN A 315 -33.77 38.23 -19.76
C ASN A 315 -32.48 38.85 -19.25
N GLU A 316 -31.35 38.46 -19.85
CA GLU A 316 -30.06 39.13 -19.71
C GLU A 316 -29.72 39.81 -21.04
N GLY A 317 -29.40 41.12 -21.00
CA GLY A 317 -29.07 41.86 -22.22
C GLY A 317 -30.16 41.85 -23.30
N GLY A 318 -31.42 41.61 -22.91
CA GLY A 318 -32.58 41.52 -23.81
C GLY A 318 -32.81 40.14 -24.43
N THR A 319 -32.08 39.11 -24.03
CA THR A 319 -32.30 37.71 -24.46
C THR A 319 -32.77 36.87 -23.27
N THR A 320 -33.73 35.97 -23.50
CA THR A 320 -34.24 35.08 -22.44
C THR A 320 -33.13 34.16 -21.90
N ILE A 321 -33.10 34.00 -20.58
CA ILE A 321 -32.24 33.01 -19.91
C ILE A 321 -32.94 31.65 -19.76
N LEU A 322 -34.19 31.53 -20.20
CA LEU A 322 -35.06 30.38 -19.98
C LEU A 322 -35.47 29.71 -21.31
N SER A 323 -35.28 28.39 -21.41
CA SER A 323 -35.87 27.60 -22.51
C SER A 323 -37.29 27.15 -22.19
N THR A 324 -37.66 27.10 -20.91
CA THR A 324 -39.04 27.00 -20.43
C THR A 324 -39.26 28.12 -19.42
N LYS A 325 -40.22 29.00 -19.71
CA LYS A 325 -40.50 30.21 -18.94
C LYS A 325 -41.09 29.89 -17.57
N LEU A 326 -41.02 30.84 -16.64
CA LEU A 326 -41.64 30.72 -15.32
C LEU A 326 -43.17 30.81 -15.47
N THR A 327 -43.88 29.81 -14.99
CA THR A 327 -45.34 29.82 -14.94
C THR A 327 -45.87 29.75 -13.52
N ILE A 328 -47.07 30.32 -13.31
CA ILE A 328 -47.85 30.13 -12.09
C ILE A 328 -49.26 29.73 -12.52
N ASP A 329 -49.69 28.55 -12.10
CA ASP A 329 -50.98 28.00 -12.47
C ASP A 329 -52.12 28.82 -11.85
N ASN A 330 -53.29 28.82 -12.50
CA ASN A 330 -54.44 29.56 -12.01
C ASN A 330 -54.79 29.11 -10.58
N THR A 331 -55.19 30.07 -9.74
CA THR A 331 -55.44 29.91 -8.30
C THR A 331 -54.20 29.66 -7.43
N GLU A 332 -53.01 29.54 -8.01
CA GLU A 332 -51.75 29.35 -7.27
C GLU A 332 -50.95 30.65 -7.11
N LEU A 333 -50.08 30.70 -6.10
CA LEU A 333 -49.28 31.88 -5.76
C LEU A 333 -47.79 31.73 -6.03
N THR A 334 -47.34 30.56 -6.51
CA THR A 334 -45.90 30.27 -6.68
C THR A 334 -45.64 29.39 -7.89
N SER A 335 -44.48 29.58 -8.51
CA SER A 335 -44.03 28.74 -9.62
C SER A 335 -43.44 27.41 -9.17
N THR A 336 -43.29 27.14 -7.87
CA THR A 336 -42.73 25.86 -7.40
C THR A 336 -43.68 24.68 -7.60
N THR A 337 -44.96 24.96 -7.80
CA THR A 337 -46.02 23.98 -8.05
C THR A 337 -46.43 23.90 -9.52
N ALA A 338 -45.78 24.70 -10.39
CA ALA A 338 -46.07 24.73 -11.82
C ALA A 338 -46.00 23.33 -12.44
N ALA A 339 -47.03 22.97 -13.21
CA ALA A 339 -47.09 21.67 -13.89
C ALA A 339 -45.88 21.38 -14.81
N THR A 340 -45.32 22.44 -15.42
CA THR A 340 -44.06 22.38 -16.15
C THR A 340 -43.06 23.36 -15.52
N PRO A 341 -42.00 22.86 -14.83
CA PRO A 341 -41.00 23.73 -14.23
C PRO A 341 -40.22 24.56 -15.25
N ALA A 342 -39.77 25.74 -14.83
CA ALA A 342 -38.87 26.56 -15.66
C ALA A 342 -37.52 25.85 -15.88
N VAL A 343 -36.95 26.03 -17.08
CA VAL A 343 -35.66 25.46 -17.45
C VAL A 343 -34.73 26.61 -17.82
N ILE A 344 -33.64 26.74 -17.08
CA ILE A 344 -32.58 27.73 -17.33
C ILE A 344 -31.72 27.21 -18.49
N SER A 345 -31.68 27.95 -19.59
CA SER A 345 -30.82 27.66 -20.74
C SER A 345 -29.55 28.50 -20.77
N ASP A 346 -29.57 29.65 -20.11
CA ASP A 346 -28.37 30.43 -19.82
C ASP A 346 -28.27 30.69 -18.32
N ALA A 347 -27.34 30.01 -17.66
CA ALA A 347 -27.17 30.11 -16.22
C ALA A 347 -26.12 31.16 -15.82
N SER A 348 -25.33 31.67 -16.77
CA SER A 348 -24.15 32.48 -16.46
C SER A 348 -24.46 33.96 -16.53
N LEU A 349 -24.89 34.54 -15.42
CA LEU A 349 -25.08 35.99 -15.33
C LEU A 349 -23.76 36.69 -15.05
N ALA A 350 -23.40 37.66 -15.90
CA ALA A 350 -22.18 38.44 -15.71
C ALA A 350 -22.30 39.43 -14.54
N ASP A 351 -21.15 39.87 -14.01
CA ASP A 351 -21.12 41.00 -13.07
C ASP A 351 -21.68 42.26 -13.73
N ASP A 352 -22.52 43.00 -12.99
CA ASP A 352 -23.26 44.18 -13.45
C ASP A 352 -24.15 43.94 -14.69
N ALA A 353 -24.52 42.69 -14.98
CA ALA A 353 -25.44 42.37 -16.06
C ALA A 353 -26.80 43.05 -15.86
N LEU A 354 -27.35 43.61 -16.95
CA LEU A 354 -28.71 44.15 -16.96
C LEU A 354 -29.71 43.01 -17.12
N ILE A 355 -30.57 42.87 -16.11
CA ILE A 355 -31.67 41.91 -16.11
C ILE A 355 -32.99 42.65 -16.30
N THR A 356 -33.85 42.11 -17.16
CA THR A 356 -35.24 42.55 -17.29
C THR A 356 -36.19 41.39 -17.00
N VAL A 357 -37.33 41.71 -16.38
CA VAL A 357 -38.42 40.75 -16.18
C VAL A 357 -39.59 41.17 -17.05
N ASP A 358 -40.06 40.22 -17.86
CA ASP A 358 -41.19 40.42 -18.77
C ASP A 358 -42.38 39.61 -18.27
N ILE A 359 -43.59 40.12 -18.50
CA ILE A 359 -44.83 39.36 -18.33
C ILE A 359 -45.36 39.08 -19.73
N ASP A 360 -45.18 37.84 -20.19
CA ASP A 360 -45.57 37.46 -21.54
C ASP A 360 -47.05 37.15 -21.65
N GLN A 361 -47.63 36.62 -20.57
CA GLN A 361 -49.01 36.16 -20.59
C GLN A 361 -49.68 36.40 -19.24
N VAL A 362 -50.90 36.92 -19.32
CA VAL A 362 -51.84 37.09 -18.22
C VAL A 362 -53.17 36.48 -18.66
N GLY A 363 -53.86 35.82 -17.73
CA GLY A 363 -55.19 35.23 -17.91
C GLY A 363 -56.30 36.26 -17.74
N ASP A 364 -57.05 36.18 -16.63
CA ASP A 364 -58.20 37.05 -16.36
C ASP A 364 -57.86 38.49 -15.90
N GLY A 365 -56.56 38.82 -15.77
CA GLY A 365 -56.12 40.15 -15.38
C GLY A 365 -56.24 40.46 -13.89
N THR A 366 -56.48 39.45 -13.03
CA THR A 366 -56.61 39.68 -11.58
C THR A 366 -55.32 39.41 -10.78
N ALA A 367 -54.28 38.87 -11.42
CA ALA A 367 -52.98 38.61 -10.79
C ALA A 367 -52.29 39.91 -10.31
N LYS A 368 -51.67 39.88 -9.13
CA LYS A 368 -51.01 41.05 -8.51
C LYS A 368 -49.72 40.66 -7.79
N GLY A 369 -48.78 41.60 -7.69
CA GLY A 369 -47.62 41.49 -6.81
C GLY A 369 -46.60 40.43 -7.21
N LEU A 370 -46.21 40.44 -8.49
CA LEU A 370 -45.15 39.57 -8.98
C LEU A 370 -43.83 39.86 -8.28
N LYS A 371 -43.18 38.80 -7.78
CA LYS A 371 -41.77 38.79 -7.40
C LYS A 371 -41.06 37.65 -8.12
N VAL A 372 -39.83 37.89 -8.57
CA VAL A 372 -38.93 36.84 -9.07
C VAL A 372 -37.79 36.60 -8.09
N THR A 373 -37.33 35.36 -8.00
CA THR A 373 -36.18 34.96 -7.18
C THR A 373 -35.12 34.32 -8.07
N LEU A 374 -33.89 34.79 -7.94
CA LEU A 374 -32.69 34.22 -8.56
C LEU A 374 -31.89 33.50 -7.47
N ILE A 375 -31.52 32.25 -7.72
CA ILE A 375 -30.78 31.39 -6.78
C ILE A 375 -29.58 30.78 -7.51
N GLY A 376 -28.40 30.87 -6.93
CA GLY A 376 -27.17 30.41 -7.57
C GLY A 376 -25.95 30.45 -6.66
N THR A 377 -24.77 30.36 -7.28
CA THR A 377 -23.48 30.54 -6.63
C THR A 377 -22.70 31.65 -7.33
N ARG A 378 -22.03 32.49 -6.56
CA ARG A 378 -21.17 33.57 -7.07
C ARG A 378 -19.99 32.96 -7.85
N THR A 379 -19.68 33.55 -8.99
CA THR A 379 -18.56 33.16 -9.86
C THR A 379 -17.30 33.98 -9.61
#